data_AF-A0A522YW06-F1
#
_entry.id   AF-A0A522YW06-F1
#
_cell.length_a   1.000
_cell.length_b   1.000
_cell.length_c   1.000
_cell.angle_alpha   90.00
_cell.angle_beta   90.00
_cell.angle_gamma   90.00
#
_symmetry.space_group_name_H-M   'P 1'
#
loop_
_entity.id
_entity.type
_entity.pdbx_description
1 polymer ?
#
loop_
_entity_poly.entity_id
_entity_poly.type
_entity_poly.pdbx_seq_one_letter_code
_entity_poly.pdbx_strand_id
1 'polypeptide(L)'
;MTFTKGSLILIDYTAKVKDANEVFETTVADEAKKHSIFEENAKYQPKLVSVGESWVIKGLDDALANAKAGDKLTVDVTPDKGFGDRDPGKVRMIPLRKLGEDVDKVTVGDTIEVDQKVGVVRFIGSGRVQVDFNHRFAGKTITYDVNIIKSLESDEDKISAILKRHLPVEDSKIVSKLNGKALDVTIPEEIFGAEGLRVIKHFTQIDMFKFIPSLEKINFVESYINKKAESKSPEVKETKTA
;
A
#
# COMPACT_ATOMS: atom_id res chain seq x y z
N MET A 1 23.43 12.71 -5.69
CA MET A 1 22.66 13.97 -5.57
C MET A 1 21.46 13.69 -4.68
N THR A 2 20.89 14.70 -4.02
CA THR A 2 19.63 14.54 -3.27
C THR A 2 18.46 14.31 -4.23
N PHE A 3 17.38 13.71 -3.75
CA PHE A 3 16.20 13.47 -4.58
C PHE A 3 15.47 14.77 -4.93
N THR A 4 14.82 14.77 -6.09
CA THR A 4 13.98 15.88 -6.56
C THR A 4 12.51 15.48 -6.50
N LYS A 5 11.60 16.45 -6.53
CA LYS A 5 10.17 16.15 -6.59
C LYS A 5 9.88 15.26 -7.80
N GLY A 6 9.16 14.16 -7.56
CA GLY A 6 8.82 13.15 -8.56
C GLY A 6 9.86 12.04 -8.74
N SER A 7 11.01 12.09 -8.05
CA SER A 7 11.96 10.97 -8.01
C SER A 7 11.29 9.73 -7.42
N LEU A 8 11.36 8.61 -8.14
CA LEU A 8 10.86 7.32 -7.67
C LEU A 8 11.97 6.56 -6.95
N ILE A 9 11.71 6.16 -5.71
CA ILE A 9 12.67 5.46 -4.85
C ILE A 9 12.04 4.23 -4.23
N LEU A 10 12.87 3.23 -3.92
CA LEU A 10 12.50 2.08 -3.11
C LEU A 10 13.05 2.27 -1.71
N ILE A 11 12.19 2.18 -0.71
CA ILE A 11 12.57 2.29 0.71
C ILE A 11 12.11 1.07 1.49
N ASP A 12 12.95 0.60 2.39
CA ASP A 12 12.48 -0.17 3.54
C ASP A 12 12.24 0.77 4.72
N TYR A 13 11.25 0.47 5.54
CA TYR A 13 11.07 1.19 6.80
C TYR A 13 10.41 0.34 7.89
N THR A 14 10.61 0.79 9.13
CA THR A 14 9.86 0.37 10.31
C THR A 14 9.29 1.61 10.99
N ALA A 15 7.98 1.64 11.21
CA ALA A 15 7.26 2.73 11.86
C ALA A 15 6.87 2.33 13.29
N LYS A 16 7.16 3.21 14.25
CA LYS A 16 6.87 2.99 15.67
C LYS A 16 6.34 4.22 16.36
N VAL A 17 5.48 4.03 17.35
CA VAL A 17 5.07 5.13 18.25
C VAL A 17 6.25 5.49 19.14
N LYS A 18 6.76 6.72 19.03
CA LYS A 18 8.03 7.15 19.65
C LYS A 18 8.11 6.85 21.14
N ASP A 19 7.09 7.24 21.91
CA ASP A 19 7.10 7.13 23.37
C ASP A 19 6.85 5.72 23.89
N ALA A 20 6.12 4.89 23.13
CA ALA A 20 5.81 3.52 23.51
C ALA A 20 6.83 2.51 22.95
N ASN A 21 7.64 2.93 21.98
CA ASN A 21 8.47 2.07 21.15
C ASN A 21 7.69 0.88 20.53
N GLU A 22 6.39 1.08 20.31
CA GLU A 22 5.47 0.09 19.71
C GLU A 22 5.58 0.17 18.20
N VAL A 23 6.17 -0.85 17.58
CA VAL A 23 6.19 -1.02 16.12
C VAL A 23 4.80 -1.45 15.67
N PHE A 24 4.26 -0.77 14.67
CA PHE A 24 2.93 -1.08 14.13
C PHE A 24 2.93 -1.32 12.61
N GLU A 25 4.02 -1.00 11.91
CA GLU A 25 4.14 -1.21 10.47
C GLU A 25 5.61 -1.39 10.09
N THR A 26 5.92 -2.31 9.17
CA THR A 26 7.25 -2.46 8.59
C THR A 26 7.18 -3.14 7.23
N THR A 27 8.13 -2.81 6.35
CA THR A 27 8.34 -3.52 5.07
C THR A 27 9.24 -4.74 5.22
N VAL A 28 9.86 -4.94 6.39
CA VAL A 28 10.87 -5.97 6.63
C VAL A 28 10.26 -7.13 7.41
N ALA A 29 10.20 -8.31 6.79
CA ALA A 29 9.57 -9.50 7.37
C ALA A 29 10.15 -9.90 8.73
N ASP A 30 11.46 -9.79 8.91
CA ASP A 30 12.13 -10.17 10.16
C ASP A 30 11.78 -9.22 11.30
N GLU A 31 11.67 -7.91 11.04
CA GLU A 31 11.18 -6.95 12.04
C GLU A 31 9.70 -7.19 12.34
N ALA A 32 8.89 -7.55 11.34
CA ALA A 32 7.48 -7.88 11.56
C ALA A 32 7.33 -9.09 12.50
N LYS A 33 8.11 -10.15 12.28
CA LYS A 33 8.13 -11.36 13.15
C LYS A 33 8.58 -11.01 14.57
N LYS A 34 9.67 -10.27 14.69
CA LYS A 34 10.23 -9.82 15.97
C LYS A 34 9.24 -9.00 16.80
N HIS A 35 8.39 -8.21 16.14
CA HIS A 35 7.38 -7.38 16.78
C HIS A 35 5.97 -8.00 16.80
N SER A 36 5.84 -9.28 16.43
CA SER A 36 4.57 -10.01 16.42
C SER A 36 3.45 -9.35 15.59
N ILE A 37 3.83 -8.67 14.51
CA ILE A 37 2.93 -8.07 13.51
C ILE A 37 3.11 -8.69 12.12
N PHE A 38 3.67 -9.91 12.07
CA PHE A 38 3.86 -10.64 10.82
C PHE A 38 2.53 -11.18 10.30
N GLU A 39 2.23 -10.92 9.04
CA GLU A 39 1.06 -11.43 8.34
C GLU A 39 1.51 -12.31 7.17
N GLU A 40 1.04 -13.56 7.11
CA GLU A 40 1.50 -14.55 6.12
C GLU A 40 1.22 -14.13 4.67
N ASN A 41 0.13 -13.39 4.45
CA ASN A 41 -0.30 -12.93 3.12
C ASN A 41 0.20 -11.50 2.80
N ALA A 42 0.99 -10.87 3.67
CA ALA A 42 1.53 -9.54 3.42
C ALA A 42 2.81 -9.60 2.56
N LYS A 43 2.97 -8.61 1.68
CA LYS A 43 4.19 -8.45 0.87
C LYS A 43 5.24 -7.63 1.60
N TYR A 44 6.21 -8.30 2.19
CA TYR A 44 7.38 -7.68 2.82
C TYR A 44 8.49 -7.42 1.80
N GLN A 45 8.43 -6.25 1.15
CA GLN A 45 9.41 -5.80 0.17
C GLN A 45 9.56 -4.28 0.19
N PRO A 46 10.66 -3.73 -0.36
CA PRO A 46 10.84 -2.29 -0.42
C PRO A 46 9.65 -1.58 -1.07
N LYS A 47 9.13 -0.56 -0.39
CA LYS A 47 7.97 0.22 -0.82
C LYS A 47 8.41 1.25 -1.85
N LEU A 48 7.70 1.29 -2.98
CA LEU A 48 7.83 2.36 -3.96
C LEU A 48 7.22 3.65 -3.42
N VAL A 49 8.02 4.71 -3.39
CA VAL A 49 7.63 6.06 -2.98
C VAL A 49 8.04 7.06 -4.06
N SER A 50 7.17 8.03 -4.33
CA SER A 50 7.50 9.21 -5.11
C SER A 50 7.74 10.40 -4.18
N VAL A 51 8.94 10.96 -4.24
CA VAL A 51 9.37 12.04 -3.35
C VAL A 51 8.62 13.34 -3.67
N GLY A 52 8.02 13.95 -2.67
CA GLY A 52 7.29 15.22 -2.77
C GLY A 52 5.92 15.10 -3.46
N GLU A 53 5.39 13.88 -3.59
CA GLU A 53 4.10 13.57 -4.20
C GLU A 53 3.07 13.06 -3.19
N SER A 54 3.36 13.14 -1.89
CA SER A 54 2.43 12.77 -0.80
C SER A 54 1.98 11.31 -0.85
N TRP A 55 2.85 10.41 -1.33
CA TRP A 55 2.63 8.96 -1.30
C TRP A 55 2.82 8.34 0.07
N VAL A 56 3.45 9.10 0.97
CA VAL A 56 3.64 8.80 2.39
C VAL A 56 3.26 10.04 3.19
N ILE A 57 3.15 9.89 4.51
CA ILE A 57 2.82 11.01 5.39
C ILE A 57 3.83 12.14 5.25
N LYS A 58 3.34 13.38 5.41
CA LYS A 58 4.09 14.60 5.09
C LYS A 58 5.48 14.63 5.73
N GLY A 59 5.59 14.28 7.01
CA GLY A 59 6.87 14.34 7.72
C GLY A 59 7.92 13.37 7.16
N LEU A 60 7.50 12.20 6.69
CA LEU A 60 8.38 11.26 6.02
C LEU A 60 8.76 11.76 4.61
N ASP A 61 7.78 12.28 3.85
CA ASP A 61 8.02 12.79 2.49
C ASP A 61 9.02 13.97 2.50
N ASP A 62 8.86 14.91 3.44
CA ASP A 62 9.77 16.04 3.66
C ASP A 62 11.20 15.57 3.97
N ALA A 63 11.36 14.49 4.76
CA ALA A 63 12.67 13.96 5.12
C ALA A 63 13.35 13.28 3.92
N LEU A 64 12.59 12.54 3.11
CA LEU A 64 13.10 11.87 1.91
C LEU A 64 13.62 12.86 0.86
N ALA A 65 13.05 14.05 0.77
CA ALA A 65 13.53 15.10 -0.17
C ALA A 65 14.99 15.53 0.08
N ASN A 66 15.49 15.38 1.31
CA ASN A 66 16.86 15.75 1.67
C ASN A 66 17.84 14.57 1.63
N ALA A 67 17.35 13.37 1.30
CA ALA A 67 18.11 12.13 1.36
C ALA A 67 18.70 11.72 0.02
N LYS A 68 19.52 10.67 0.05
CA LYS A 68 20.19 10.06 -1.10
C LYS A 68 20.03 8.54 -1.07
N ALA A 69 20.27 7.90 -2.22
CA ALA A 69 20.26 6.44 -2.30
C ALA A 69 21.34 5.84 -1.39
N GLY A 70 20.98 4.80 -0.62
CA GLY A 70 21.83 4.15 0.36
C GLY A 70 21.79 4.77 1.77
N ASP A 71 21.13 5.93 1.95
CA ASP A 71 21.03 6.55 3.27
C ASP A 71 20.13 5.73 4.20
N LYS A 72 20.51 5.72 5.48
CA LYS A 72 19.68 5.25 6.59
C LYS A 72 19.29 6.42 7.47
N LEU A 73 18.01 6.58 7.72
CA LEU A 73 17.44 7.74 8.40
C LEU A 73 16.57 7.28 9.56
N THR A 74 16.61 8.02 10.66
CA THR A 74 15.58 7.94 11.70
C THR A 74 14.85 9.28 11.69
N VAL A 75 13.55 9.24 11.38
CA VAL A 75 12.72 10.43 11.18
C VAL A 75 11.60 10.44 12.20
N ASP A 76 11.57 11.46 13.05
CA ASP A 76 10.46 11.70 13.96
C ASP A 76 9.40 12.58 13.28
N VAL A 77 8.22 12.01 13.10
CA VAL A 77 7.07 12.67 12.49
C VAL A 77 6.09 13.08 13.57
N THR A 78 5.99 14.38 13.82
CA THR A 78 5.06 15.00 14.76
C THR A 78 3.60 14.86 14.28
N PRO A 79 2.60 14.98 15.18
CA PRO A 79 1.20 14.82 14.82
C PRO A 79 0.75 15.69 13.64
N ASP A 80 1.16 16.95 13.59
CA ASP A 80 0.83 17.91 12.52
C ASP A 80 1.36 17.50 11.13
N LYS A 81 2.42 16.69 11.09
CA LYS A 81 3.02 16.15 9.86
C LYS A 81 2.70 14.67 9.61
N GLY A 82 1.94 14.05 10.50
CA GLY A 82 1.60 12.64 10.48
C GLY A 82 0.09 12.42 10.49
N PHE A 83 -0.41 11.89 11.61
CA PHE A 83 -1.81 11.46 11.76
C PHE A 83 -2.75 12.53 12.33
N GLY A 84 -2.28 13.77 12.41
CA GLY A 84 -3.02 14.91 12.96
C GLY A 84 -3.04 14.94 14.49
N ASP A 85 -3.39 16.10 15.02
CA ASP A 85 -3.65 16.25 16.45
C ASP A 85 -4.88 15.46 16.88
N ARG A 86 -4.87 15.00 18.14
CA ARG A 86 -6.06 14.38 18.73
C ARG A 86 -7.08 15.47 19.02
N ASP A 87 -8.28 15.30 18.46
CA ASP A 87 -9.40 16.21 18.62
C ASP A 87 -10.28 15.75 19.81
N PRO A 88 -10.36 16.52 20.91
CA PRO A 88 -11.24 16.20 22.04
C PRO A 88 -12.72 16.14 21.65
N GLY A 89 -13.14 16.90 20.62
CA GLY A 89 -14.50 16.89 20.10
C GLY A 89 -14.89 15.59 19.40
N LYS A 90 -13.90 14.77 19.00
CA LYS A 90 -14.11 13.41 18.48
C LYS A 90 -14.20 12.36 19.57
N VAL A 91 -14.11 12.73 20.85
CA VAL A 91 -14.40 11.84 21.98
C VAL A 91 -15.82 12.08 22.43
N ARG A 92 -16.72 11.11 22.22
CA ARG A 92 -18.16 11.28 22.46
C ARG A 92 -18.67 10.30 23.51
N MET A 93 -19.58 10.79 24.35
CA MET A 93 -20.40 9.96 25.22
C MET A 93 -21.64 9.49 24.48
N ILE A 94 -21.82 8.18 24.38
CA ILE A 94 -22.92 7.54 23.67
C ILE A 94 -23.72 6.68 24.65
N PRO A 95 -25.06 6.73 24.64
CA PRO A 95 -25.88 5.84 25.46
C PRO A 95 -25.66 4.38 25.06
N LEU A 96 -25.47 3.47 26.03
CA LEU A 96 -25.19 2.05 25.77
C LEU A 96 -26.24 1.39 24.87
N ARG A 97 -27.52 1.75 25.04
CA ARG A 97 -28.63 1.29 24.20
C ARG A 97 -28.45 1.52 22.69
N LYS A 98 -27.58 2.45 22.28
CA LYS A 98 -27.29 2.70 20.86
C LYS A 98 -26.36 1.66 20.24
N LEU A 99 -25.68 0.85 21.05
CA LEU A 99 -24.79 -0.22 20.56
C LEU A 99 -25.57 -1.48 20.13
N GLY A 100 -26.89 -1.53 20.35
CA GLY A 100 -27.73 -2.66 19.97
C GLY A 100 -27.58 -3.86 20.90
N GLU A 101 -27.85 -5.05 20.36
CA GLU A 101 -27.93 -6.30 21.12
C GLU A 101 -26.57 -6.80 21.63
N ASP A 102 -25.46 -6.38 20.99
CA ASP A 102 -24.10 -6.79 21.39
C ASP A 102 -23.49 -5.91 22.47
N VAL A 103 -24.26 -5.01 23.07
CA VAL A 103 -23.78 -4.06 24.10
C VAL A 103 -23.06 -4.74 25.27
N ASP A 104 -23.52 -5.91 25.68
CA ASP A 104 -22.96 -6.66 26.82
C ASP A 104 -21.60 -7.31 26.50
N LYS A 105 -21.23 -7.39 25.22
CA LYS A 105 -19.94 -7.93 24.76
C LYS A 105 -18.87 -6.85 24.63
N VAL A 106 -19.25 -5.57 24.66
CA VAL A 106 -18.34 -4.45 24.43
C VAL A 106 -17.49 -4.18 25.68
N THR A 107 -16.18 -4.12 25.49
CA THR A 107 -15.18 -3.87 26.51
C THR A 107 -14.32 -2.64 26.18
N VAL A 108 -13.60 -2.13 27.18
CA VAL A 108 -12.68 -1.00 26.99
C VAL A 108 -11.52 -1.44 26.11
N GLY A 109 -11.23 -0.66 25.06
CA GLY A 109 -10.23 -0.99 24.04
C GLY A 109 -10.85 -1.53 22.75
N ASP A 110 -12.10 -1.98 22.78
CA ASP A 110 -12.76 -2.49 21.58
C ASP A 110 -12.96 -1.40 20.54
N THR A 111 -12.86 -1.81 19.28
CA THR A 111 -13.20 -0.97 18.13
C THR A 111 -14.65 -1.24 17.75
N ILE A 112 -15.48 -0.21 17.80
CA ILE A 112 -16.91 -0.29 17.51
C ILE A 112 -17.30 0.70 16.40
N GLU A 113 -18.36 0.38 15.67
CA GLU A 113 -18.95 1.29 14.70
C GLU A 113 -20.23 1.93 15.27
N VAL A 114 -20.29 3.26 15.27
CA VAL A 114 -21.46 4.02 15.69
C VAL A 114 -21.72 5.14 14.69
N ASP A 115 -22.95 5.24 14.19
CA ASP A 115 -23.34 6.24 13.17
C ASP A 115 -22.40 6.21 11.94
N GLN A 116 -22.04 5.00 11.46
CA GLN A 116 -21.08 4.76 10.35
C GLN A 116 -19.66 5.28 10.61
N LYS A 117 -19.31 5.52 11.88
CA LYS A 117 -17.97 5.92 12.30
C LYS A 117 -17.38 4.86 13.18
N VAL A 118 -16.17 4.43 12.83
CA VAL A 118 -15.39 3.51 13.64
C VAL A 118 -14.66 4.30 14.74
N GLY A 119 -14.74 3.82 15.97
CA GLY A 119 -14.08 4.44 17.12
C GLY A 119 -13.70 3.42 18.18
N VAL A 120 -12.81 3.83 19.08
CA VAL A 120 -12.29 2.97 20.16
C VAL A 120 -12.98 3.29 21.48
N VAL A 121 -13.45 2.27 22.17
CA VAL A 121 -14.06 2.41 23.50
C VAL A 121 -13.00 2.79 24.52
N ARG A 122 -13.20 3.92 25.20
CA ARG A 122 -12.28 4.46 26.22
C ARG A 122 -12.75 4.19 27.64
N PHE A 123 -14.06 4.16 27.84
CA PHE A 123 -14.67 4.00 29.15
C PHE A 123 -16.11 3.50 29.01
N ILE A 124 -16.53 2.62 29.91
CA ILE A 124 -17.93 2.16 30.02
C ILE A 124 -18.35 2.37 31.47
N GLY A 125 -19.47 3.07 31.68
CA GLY A 125 -19.99 3.32 33.01
C GLY A 125 -21.28 4.12 33.00
N SER A 126 -22.08 3.96 34.07
CA SER A 126 -23.30 4.74 34.29
C SER A 126 -24.27 4.74 33.10
N GLY A 127 -24.44 3.59 32.42
CA GLY A 127 -25.34 3.46 31.27
C GLY A 127 -24.83 4.10 29.97
N ARG A 128 -23.57 4.54 29.94
CA ARG A 128 -22.94 5.21 28.80
C ARG A 128 -21.59 4.60 28.45
N VAL A 129 -21.20 4.79 27.20
CA VAL A 129 -19.88 4.45 26.68
C VAL A 129 -19.22 5.71 26.15
N GLN A 130 -17.93 5.89 26.46
CA GLN A 130 -17.10 6.91 25.85
C GLN A 130 -16.37 6.29 24.67
N VAL A 131 -16.54 6.88 23.49
CA VAL A 131 -15.95 6.38 22.23
C VAL A 131 -15.07 7.47 21.63
N ASP A 132 -13.86 7.10 21.25
CA ASP A 132 -12.91 7.98 20.58
C ASP A 132 -12.87 7.69 19.08
N PHE A 133 -13.29 8.68 18.28
CA PHE A 133 -13.32 8.62 16.82
C PHE A 133 -12.10 9.25 16.15
N ASN A 134 -11.03 9.55 16.90
CA ASN A 134 -9.76 9.96 16.32
C ASN A 134 -9.06 8.80 15.60
N HIS A 135 -8.14 9.14 14.69
CA HIS A 135 -7.21 8.14 14.16
C HIS A 135 -6.44 7.48 15.31
N ARG A 136 -6.15 6.17 15.23
CA ARG A 136 -5.44 5.42 16.29
C ARG A 136 -4.12 6.08 16.73
N PHE A 137 -3.45 6.74 15.80
CA PHE A 137 -2.18 7.44 16.02
C PHE A 137 -2.28 8.97 16.15
N ALA A 138 -3.49 9.54 16.23
CA ALA A 138 -3.66 10.97 16.40
C ALA A 138 -3.03 11.46 17.72
N GLY A 139 -2.35 12.61 17.65
CA GLY A 139 -1.61 13.20 18.76
C GLY A 139 -0.35 12.44 19.18
N LYS A 140 0.06 11.39 18.45
CA LYS A 140 1.31 10.66 18.71
C LYS A 140 2.40 11.07 17.72
N THR A 141 3.64 11.15 18.20
CA THR A 141 4.82 11.23 17.34
C THR A 141 5.20 9.83 16.87
N ILE A 142 5.46 9.69 15.57
CA ILE A 142 5.81 8.42 14.94
C ILE A 142 7.26 8.49 14.47
N THR A 143 8.08 7.55 14.91
CA THR A 143 9.45 7.41 14.45
C THR A 143 9.50 6.41 13.30
N TYR A 144 10.09 6.83 12.18
CA TYR A 144 10.37 5.97 11.03
C TYR A 144 11.87 5.69 10.97
N ASP A 145 12.24 4.43 11.08
CA ASP A 145 13.59 3.95 10.75
C ASP A 145 13.56 3.52 9.27
N VAL A 146 14.20 4.30 8.40
CA VAL A 146 14.12 4.19 6.94
C VAL A 146 15.47 3.79 6.36
N ASN A 147 15.47 2.88 5.42
CA ASN A 147 16.63 2.49 4.61
C ASN A 147 16.30 2.72 3.13
N ILE A 148 17.00 3.65 2.49
CA ILE A 148 16.76 3.98 1.08
C ILE A 148 17.56 3.00 0.22
N ILE A 149 16.84 2.06 -0.42
CA ILE A 149 17.45 0.96 -1.16
C ILE A 149 18.06 1.45 -2.47
N LYS A 150 17.25 2.12 -3.31
CA LYS A 150 17.72 2.69 -4.58
C LYS A 150 16.77 3.76 -5.12
N SER A 151 17.31 4.59 -6.01
CA SER A 151 16.55 5.42 -6.94
C SER A 151 16.25 4.64 -8.22
N LEU A 152 15.11 4.89 -8.84
CA LEU A 152 14.71 4.29 -10.11
C LEU A 152 14.97 5.27 -11.25
N GLU A 153 16.03 5.04 -12.01
CA GLU A 153 16.46 5.93 -13.08
C GLU A 153 15.93 5.50 -14.46
N SER A 154 16.00 4.21 -14.78
CA SER A 154 15.57 3.69 -16.09
C SER A 154 14.04 3.52 -16.17
N ASP A 155 13.51 3.63 -17.39
CA ASP A 155 12.09 3.45 -17.64
C ASP A 155 11.64 2.03 -17.30
N GLU A 156 12.48 1.02 -17.54
CA GLU A 156 12.19 -0.38 -17.20
C GLU A 156 12.01 -0.59 -15.69
N ASP A 157 12.89 0.01 -14.87
CA ASP A 157 12.82 -0.09 -13.41
C ASP A 157 11.56 0.60 -12.87
N LYS A 158 11.23 1.77 -13.43
CA LYS A 158 10.01 2.52 -13.09
C LYS A 158 8.75 1.75 -13.49
N ILE A 159 8.70 1.19 -14.70
CA ILE A 159 7.58 0.35 -15.17
C ILE A 159 7.39 -0.81 -14.19
N SER A 160 8.45 -1.56 -13.90
CA SER A 160 8.36 -2.71 -13.00
C SER A 160 7.81 -2.32 -11.63
N ALA A 161 8.34 -1.25 -11.03
CA ALA A 161 7.93 -0.83 -9.69
C ALA A 161 6.50 -0.28 -9.65
N ILE A 162 6.08 0.51 -10.64
CA ILE A 162 4.70 1.05 -10.70
C ILE A 162 3.70 -0.11 -10.91
N LEU A 163 4.01 -1.10 -11.76
CA LEU A 163 3.14 -2.27 -11.93
C LEU A 163 2.99 -3.06 -10.63
N LYS A 164 4.09 -3.34 -9.92
CA LYS A 164 4.08 -4.03 -8.62
C LYS A 164 3.29 -3.29 -7.55
N ARG A 165 3.27 -1.96 -7.60
CA ARG A 165 2.51 -1.12 -6.68
C ARG A 165 0.99 -1.24 -6.90
N HIS A 166 0.56 -1.30 -8.15
CA HIS A 166 -0.88 -1.22 -8.50
C HIS A 166 -1.54 -2.57 -8.72
N LEU A 167 -0.81 -3.57 -9.23
CA LEU A 167 -1.39 -4.86 -9.55
C LEU A 167 -1.39 -5.77 -8.30
N PRO A 168 -2.57 -6.20 -7.80
CA PRO A 168 -2.68 -7.02 -6.60
C PRO A 168 -2.45 -8.51 -6.92
N VAL A 169 -1.30 -8.82 -7.52
CA VAL A 169 -0.91 -10.17 -7.97
C VAL A 169 0.53 -10.43 -7.58
N GLU A 170 0.94 -11.69 -7.53
CA GLU A 170 2.34 -12.04 -7.34
C GLU A 170 3.23 -11.42 -8.42
N ASP A 171 4.41 -10.92 -8.01
CA ASP A 171 5.32 -10.19 -8.88
C ASP A 171 5.73 -10.99 -10.13
N SER A 172 5.82 -12.31 -10.00
CA SER A 172 6.14 -13.23 -11.11
C SER A 172 5.05 -13.34 -12.18
N LYS A 173 3.81 -12.93 -11.87
CA LYS A 173 2.67 -12.93 -12.80
C LYS A 173 2.54 -11.62 -13.56
N ILE A 174 3.29 -10.59 -13.16
CA ILE A 174 3.29 -9.29 -13.84
C ILE A 174 4.10 -9.41 -15.12
N VAL A 175 3.40 -9.31 -16.26
CA VAL A 175 4.04 -9.35 -17.58
C VAL A 175 3.78 -8.03 -18.29
N SER A 176 4.86 -7.41 -18.78
CA SER A 176 4.77 -6.22 -19.61
C SER A 176 5.80 -6.24 -20.74
N LYS A 177 5.51 -5.54 -21.83
CA LYS A 177 6.37 -5.44 -23.00
C LYS A 177 6.41 -4.01 -23.50
N LEU A 178 7.60 -3.42 -23.54
CA LEU A 178 7.84 -2.11 -24.13
C LEU A 178 8.16 -2.26 -25.62
N ASN A 179 7.32 -1.70 -26.48
CA ASN A 179 7.48 -1.68 -27.94
C ASN A 179 7.68 -0.22 -28.38
N GLY A 180 8.93 0.25 -28.37
CA GLY A 180 9.24 1.66 -28.58
C GLY A 180 8.66 2.51 -27.45
N LYS A 181 7.68 3.38 -27.75
CA LYS A 181 6.99 4.24 -26.77
C LYS A 181 5.62 3.72 -26.33
N ALA A 182 5.29 2.49 -26.71
CA ALA A 182 4.04 1.84 -26.32
C ALA A 182 4.32 0.69 -25.34
N LEU A 183 3.64 0.68 -24.20
CA LEU A 183 3.74 -0.36 -23.18
C LEU A 183 2.50 -1.26 -23.24
N ASP A 184 2.70 -2.55 -23.49
CA ASP A 184 1.65 -3.55 -23.33
C ASP A 184 1.78 -4.17 -21.94
N VAL A 185 0.73 -4.09 -21.13
CA VAL A 185 0.62 -4.70 -19.80
C VAL A 185 -0.39 -5.83 -19.87
N THR A 186 0.06 -7.07 -19.70
CA THR A 186 -0.82 -8.22 -19.64
C THR A 186 -1.48 -8.28 -18.27
N ILE A 187 -2.80 -8.23 -18.24
CA ILE A 187 -3.57 -8.39 -17.01
C ILE A 187 -3.66 -9.89 -16.69
N PRO A 188 -3.24 -10.35 -15.49
CA PRO A 188 -3.42 -11.74 -15.10
C PRO A 188 -4.90 -12.11 -14.97
N GLU A 189 -5.27 -13.32 -15.42
CA GLU A 189 -6.66 -13.79 -15.44
C GLU A 189 -7.32 -13.73 -14.05
N GLU A 190 -6.54 -13.96 -12.98
CA GLU A 190 -7.01 -13.97 -11.60
C GLU A 190 -7.57 -12.61 -11.12
N ILE A 191 -7.20 -11.51 -11.76
CA ILE A 191 -7.73 -10.17 -11.42
C ILE A 191 -8.77 -9.65 -12.41
N PHE A 192 -9.19 -10.44 -13.41
CA PHE A 192 -10.24 -10.01 -14.35
C PHE A 192 -11.55 -9.64 -13.65
N GLY A 193 -11.91 -10.39 -12.61
CA GLY A 193 -13.09 -10.15 -11.80
C GLY A 193 -12.86 -9.27 -10.58
N ALA A 194 -11.66 -8.73 -10.39
CA ALA A 194 -11.33 -7.94 -9.19
C ALA A 194 -12.17 -6.66 -9.14
N GLU A 195 -12.77 -6.42 -7.98
CA GLU A 195 -13.45 -5.15 -7.71
C GLU A 195 -12.43 -4.01 -7.85
N GLY A 196 -12.73 -3.03 -8.69
CA GLY A 196 -11.83 -1.89 -8.94
C GLY A 196 -10.76 -2.09 -10.00
N LEU A 197 -10.74 -3.18 -10.80
CA LEU A 197 -9.75 -3.35 -11.89
C LEU A 197 -9.65 -2.12 -12.82
N ARG A 198 -10.78 -1.48 -13.14
CA ARG A 198 -10.79 -0.24 -13.96
C ARG A 198 -10.06 0.91 -13.28
N VAL A 199 -10.22 1.03 -11.96
CA VAL A 199 -9.56 2.05 -11.14
C VAL A 199 -8.06 1.76 -11.05
N ILE A 200 -7.69 0.50 -10.85
CA ILE A 200 -6.29 0.04 -10.88
C ILE A 200 -5.62 0.42 -12.20
N LYS A 201 -6.25 0.10 -13.34
CA LYS A 201 -5.74 0.46 -14.68
C LYS A 201 -5.58 1.96 -14.85
N HIS A 202 -6.55 2.74 -14.39
CA HIS A 202 -6.52 4.20 -14.49
C HIS A 202 -5.34 4.80 -13.68
N PHE A 203 -5.18 4.43 -12.42
CA PHE A 203 -4.07 4.93 -11.60
C PHE A 203 -2.70 4.43 -12.08
N THR A 204 -2.62 3.19 -12.54
CA THR A 204 -1.41 2.67 -13.19
C THR A 204 -1.04 3.55 -14.39
N GLN A 205 -2.00 3.86 -15.26
CA GLN A 205 -1.79 4.69 -16.44
C GLN A 205 -1.41 6.14 -16.09
N ILE A 206 -2.01 6.74 -15.06
CA ILE A 206 -1.64 8.07 -14.57
C ILE A 206 -0.18 8.09 -14.12
N ASP A 207 0.21 7.15 -13.26
CA ASP A 207 1.56 7.10 -12.72
C ASP A 207 2.59 6.81 -13.82
N MET A 208 2.29 5.89 -14.74
CA MET A 208 3.17 5.60 -15.88
C MET A 208 3.47 6.87 -16.69
N PHE A 209 2.44 7.60 -17.14
CA PHE A 209 2.67 8.80 -17.94
C PHE A 209 3.29 9.95 -17.15
N LYS A 210 3.06 10.02 -15.83
CA LYS A 210 3.67 11.04 -14.98
C LYS A 210 5.17 10.81 -14.80
N PHE A 211 5.57 9.58 -14.50
CA PHE A 211 6.96 9.26 -14.13
C PHE A 211 7.82 8.78 -15.30
N ILE A 212 7.17 8.47 -16.44
CA ILE A 212 7.80 7.96 -17.66
C ILE A 212 7.30 8.79 -18.85
N PRO A 213 7.75 10.05 -18.99
CA PRO A 213 7.26 10.96 -20.03
C PRO A 213 7.63 10.54 -21.46
N SER A 214 8.55 9.58 -21.61
CA SER A 214 8.89 8.95 -22.88
C SER A 214 7.77 8.03 -23.40
N LEU A 215 6.87 7.58 -22.52
CA LEU A 215 5.78 6.67 -22.86
C LEU A 215 4.59 7.44 -23.45
N GLU A 216 4.19 7.09 -24.66
CA GLU A 216 3.08 7.75 -25.38
C GLU A 216 1.79 6.93 -25.33
N LYS A 217 1.89 5.62 -25.08
CA LYS A 217 0.76 4.71 -25.13
C LYS A 217 0.91 3.58 -24.11
N ILE A 218 -0.20 3.22 -23.49
CA ILE A 218 -0.31 2.01 -22.66
C ILE A 218 -1.53 1.19 -23.13
N ASN A 219 -1.32 -0.11 -23.32
CA ASN A 219 -2.39 -1.07 -23.59
C ASN A 219 -2.49 -2.03 -22.40
N PHE A 220 -3.70 -2.19 -21.86
CA PHE A 220 -3.98 -3.26 -20.92
C PHE A 220 -4.59 -4.44 -21.69
N VAL A 221 -3.88 -5.56 -21.73
CA VAL A 221 -4.23 -6.74 -22.54
C VAL A 221 -4.88 -7.79 -21.65
N GLU A 222 -6.14 -8.11 -21.92
CA GLU A 222 -6.87 -9.23 -21.33
C GLU A 222 -7.09 -10.29 -22.40
N SER A 223 -6.70 -11.53 -22.11
CA SER A 223 -6.77 -12.64 -23.05
C SER A 223 -7.77 -13.68 -22.55
N TYR A 224 -8.76 -14.02 -23.38
CA TYR A 224 -9.76 -15.06 -23.09
C TYR A 224 -9.51 -16.27 -23.98
N ILE A 225 -9.05 -17.37 -23.38
CA ILE A 225 -8.69 -18.59 -24.10
C ILE A 225 -9.90 -19.53 -24.17
N ASN A 226 -10.30 -19.90 -25.37
CA ASN A 226 -11.30 -20.96 -25.57
C ASN A 226 -10.65 -22.34 -25.42
N LYS A 227 -10.71 -22.90 -24.21
CA LYS A 227 -10.15 -24.23 -23.89
C LYS A 227 -10.70 -25.39 -24.76
N LYS A 228 -11.84 -25.20 -25.44
CA LYS A 228 -12.40 -26.20 -26.39
C LYS A 228 -11.71 -26.18 -27.76
N ALA A 229 -10.96 -25.13 -28.09
CA ALA A 229 -10.20 -25.01 -29.33
C ALA A 229 -8.78 -25.58 -29.20
N GLU A 230 -8.17 -25.55 -28.01
CA GLU A 230 -6.84 -26.11 -27.75
C GLU A 230 -6.79 -27.63 -27.91
N SER A 231 -7.89 -28.34 -27.64
CA SER A 231 -7.96 -29.81 -27.81
C SER A 231 -8.11 -30.29 -29.26
N LYS A 232 -8.08 -29.39 -30.26
CA LYS A 232 -8.30 -29.70 -31.67
C LYS A 232 -7.09 -29.44 -32.58
N SER A 233 -5.91 -29.15 -32.02
CA SER A 233 -4.68 -29.11 -32.82
C SER A 233 -4.21 -30.55 -33.11
N PRO A 234 -4.02 -30.94 -34.39
CA PRO A 234 -3.76 -32.33 -34.77
C PRO A 234 -2.36 -32.79 -34.35
N GLU A 235 -2.28 -34.01 -33.78
CA GLU A 235 -1.03 -34.76 -33.66
C GLU A 235 -0.29 -34.76 -35.00
N VAL A 236 0.94 -34.28 -34.97
CA VAL A 236 1.89 -34.37 -36.07
C VAL A 236 2.04 -35.85 -36.42
N LYS A 237 1.44 -36.29 -37.53
CA LYS A 237 1.74 -37.59 -38.13
C LYS A 237 3.19 -37.56 -38.57
N GLU A 238 4.07 -38.19 -37.79
CA GLU A 238 5.39 -38.60 -38.26
C GLU A 238 5.23 -39.39 -39.56
N THR A 239 5.60 -38.74 -40.66
CA THR A 239 5.66 -39.42 -41.96
C THR A 239 6.98 -40.16 -41.99
N LYS A 240 6.99 -41.42 -41.54
CA LYS A 240 8.12 -42.33 -41.78
C LYS A 240 8.30 -42.44 -43.29
N THR A 241 9.41 -41.88 -43.78
CA THR A 241 9.87 -42.09 -45.15
C THR A 241 10.77 -43.32 -45.15
N ALA A 242 10.36 -44.29 -45.96
CA ALA A 242 11.06 -45.47 -46.52
C ALA A 242 12.19 -46.12 -45.70
#